data_AF-A0A961DZA7-F1
#
_entry.id   AF-A0A961DZA7-F1
#
_cell.length_a   1.000
_cell.length_b   1.000
_cell.length_c   1.000
_cell.angle_alpha   90.00
_cell.angle_beta   90.00
_cell.angle_gamma   90.00
#
_symmetry.space_group_name_H-M   'P 1'
#
loop_
_entity.id
_entity.type
_entity.pdbx_description
1 polymer ?
#
loop_
_entity_poly.entity_id
_entity_poly.type
_entity_poly.pdbx_seq_one_letter_code
_entity_poly.pdbx_strand_id
1 'polypeptide(L)' 'MSAVATMWHCGELGASVHVNGGHIEITLGDGWSGRLTPAEAIDLLAGLSNGIADACALASRWNRETRTYNEESA' A
#
# COMPACT_ATOMS: atom_id res chain seq x y z
N MET A 1 1.66 -7.63 -16.27
CA MET A 1 1.68 -6.55 -15.26
C MET A 1 2.97 -6.68 -14.46
N SER A 2 3.63 -5.58 -14.13
CA SER A 2 4.74 -5.60 -13.16
C SER A 2 4.28 -6.27 -11.88
N ALA A 3 5.12 -7.11 -11.26
CA ALA A 3 4.82 -7.73 -9.97
C ALA A 3 4.75 -6.71 -8.82
N VAL A 4 5.19 -5.47 -9.08
CA VAL A 4 5.15 -4.36 -8.13
C VAL A 4 4.15 -3.30 -8.57
N ALA A 5 3.25 -2.91 -7.66
CA ALA A 5 2.30 -1.83 -7.85
C ALA A 5 2.17 -0.97 -6.58
N THR A 6 2.11 0.36 -6.73
CA THR A 6 1.88 1.29 -5.62
C THR A 6 0.39 1.43 -5.37
N MET A 7 -0.04 1.16 -4.13
CA MET A 7 -1.45 1.30 -3.72
C MET A 7 -1.69 2.67 -3.09
N TRP A 8 -0.70 3.18 -2.36
CA TRP A 8 -0.79 4.48 -1.72
C TRP A 8 0.59 5.11 -1.54
N HIS A 9 0.64 6.44 -1.57
CA HIS A 9 1.84 7.22 -1.32
C HIS A 9 1.50 8.55 -0.67
N CYS A 10 2.26 8.92 0.36
CA CYS A 10 2.26 10.23 0.99
C CYS A 10 3.66 10.82 0.90
N GLY A 11 3.85 11.76 -0.02
CA GLY A 11 5.15 12.37 -0.29
C GLY A 11 5.72 13.16 0.89
N GLU A 12 4.86 13.81 1.69
CA GLU A 12 5.27 14.62 2.84
C GLU A 12 5.94 13.81 3.95
N LEU A 13 5.60 12.53 4.05
CA LEU A 13 6.08 11.62 5.09
C LEU A 13 7.08 10.61 4.57
N GLY A 14 7.35 10.61 3.26
CA GLY A 14 8.05 9.51 2.60
C GLY A 14 7.37 8.16 2.82
N ALA A 15 6.05 8.15 3.07
CA ALA A 15 5.32 6.93 3.37
C ALA A 15 4.69 6.35 2.09
N SER A 16 4.66 5.03 1.98
CA SER A 16 4.04 4.35 0.85
C SER A 16 3.62 2.93 1.20
N VAL A 17 2.62 2.45 0.45
CA VAL A 17 2.21 1.05 0.44
C VAL A 17 2.35 0.53 -0.98
N HIS A 18 3.13 -0.54 -1.13
CA HIS A 18 3.28 -1.27 -2.37
C HIS A 18 2.84 -2.71 -2.19
N VAL A 19 2.38 -3.32 -3.28
CA VAL A 19 2.25 -4.77 -3.37
C VAL A 19 3.40 -5.27 -4.23
N ASN A 20 4.07 -6.32 -3.78
CA ASN A 20 5.12 -7.02 -4.52
C ASN A 20 4.81 -8.52 -4.55
N GLY A 21 4.13 -8.96 -5.61
CA GLY A 21 3.55 -10.29 -5.69
C GLY A 21 2.51 -10.51 -4.60
N GLY A 22 2.71 -11.52 -3.75
CA GLY A 22 1.84 -11.84 -2.62
C GLY A 22 2.21 -11.13 -1.30
N HIS A 23 3.15 -10.19 -1.33
CA HIS A 23 3.59 -9.44 -0.16
C HIS A 23 3.13 -7.98 -0.23
N ILE A 24 2.93 -7.39 0.95
CA ILE A 24 2.67 -5.97 1.12
C ILE A 24 3.91 -5.35 1.72
N GLU A 25 4.44 -4.33 1.05
CA GLU A 25 5.60 -3.56 1.49
C GLU A 25 5.10 -2.19 1.96
N ILE A 26 5.31 -1.89 3.25
CA ILE A 26 4.95 -0.62 3.85
C ILE A 26 6.25 0.11 4.17
N THR A 27 6.44 1.27 3.56
CA THR A 27 7.54 2.18 3.87
C THR A 27 6.99 3.34 4.67
N LEU A 28 7.64 3.65 5.77
CA LEU A 28 7.48 4.91 6.49
C LEU A 28 8.80 5.66 6.33
N GLY A 29 8.76 6.98 6.12
CA GLY A 29 9.98 7.77 6.01
C GLY A 29 10.88 7.54 7.21
N ASP A 30 12.15 7.21 6.96
CA ASP A 30 13.09 6.86 8.02
C ASP A 30 13.19 7.99 9.05
N GLY A 31 12.97 7.67 10.32
CA GLY A 31 13.00 8.63 11.42
C GLY A 31 11.95 9.76 11.35
N TRP A 32 10.88 9.64 10.55
CA TRP A 32 9.90 10.71 10.45
C TRP A 32 9.23 11.00 11.79
N SER A 33 9.29 12.27 12.19
CA SER A 33 8.48 12.85 13.26
C SER A 33 8.01 14.22 12.79
N GLY A 34 6.73 14.51 12.98
CA GLY A 34 6.15 15.79 12.57
C GLY A 34 4.94 16.16 13.43
N ARG A 35 4.47 17.39 13.25
CA ARG A 35 3.26 17.88 13.90
C ARG A 35 2.18 18.01 12.85
N LEU A 36 1.07 17.31 13.07
CA LEU A 36 -0.11 17.37 12.23
C LEU A 36 -1.26 18.01 13.02
N THR A 37 -2.16 18.66 12.31
CA THR A 37 -3.50 18.95 12.82
C THR A 37 -4.29 17.65 13.00
N PRO A 38 -5.35 17.65 13.82
CA PRO A 38 -6.20 16.47 13.97
C PRO A 38 -6.78 15.95 12.63
N ALA A 39 -7.13 16.85 11.71
CA ALA A 39 -7.65 16.48 10.40
C ALA A 39 -6.58 15.77 9.55
N GLU A 40 -5.38 16.34 9.45
CA GLU A 40 -4.26 15.74 8.71
C GLU A 40 -3.85 14.38 9.29
N ALA A 41 -3.89 14.21 10.62
CA ALA A 41 -3.60 12.94 11.26
C ALA A 41 -4.64 11.86 10.92
N ILE A 42 -5.93 12.23 10.85
CA ILE A 42 -7.01 11.32 10.44
C ILE A 42 -6.88 10.97 8.97
N ASP A 43 -6.67 11.96 8.10
CA ASP A 43 -6.53 11.75 6.65
C ASP A 43 -5.33 10.85 6.34
N LEU A 44 -4.22 11.02 7.06
CA LEU A 44 -3.06 10.15 6.98
C LEU A 44 -3.42 8.70 7.32
N LEU A 45 -4.06 8.47 8.47
CA LEU A 45 -4.42 7.12 8.91
C LEU A 45 -5.43 6.47 7.95
N ALA A 46 -6.38 7.24 7.43
CA ALA A 46 -7.33 6.77 6.44
C ALA A 46 -6.64 6.37 5.14
N GLY A 47 -5.72 7.21 4.63
CA GLY A 47 -4.94 6.94 3.42
C GLY A 47 -4.11 5.66 3.55
N LEU A 48 -3.37 5.51 4.66
CA LEU A 48 -2.59 4.31 4.93
C LEU A 48 -3.48 3.06 5.04
N SER A 49 -4.58 3.15 5.78
CA SER A 49 -5.51 2.03 5.95
C SER A 49 -6.12 1.58 4.63
N ASN A 50 -6.54 2.53 3.78
CA ASN A 50 -7.10 2.24 2.46
C ASN A 50 -6.04 1.62 1.54
N GLY A 51 -4.82 2.18 1.52
CA GLY A 51 -3.72 1.62 0.75
C GLY A 51 -3.36 0.18 1.14
N ILE A 52 -3.41 -0.14 2.44
CA ILE A 52 -3.23 -1.53 2.93
C ILE A 52 -4.39 -2.42 2.48
N ALA A 53 -5.63 -1.93 2.53
CA ALA A 53 -6.79 -2.71 2.09
C ALA A 53 -6.71 -3.06 0.59
N ASP A 54 -6.39 -2.08 -0.25
CA ASP A 54 -6.17 -2.29 -1.69
C ASP A 54 -4.99 -3.25 -1.93
N ALA A 55 -3.93 -3.11 -1.13
CA ALA A 55 -2.77 -3.99 -1.20
C ALA A 55 -3.12 -5.44 -0.87
N CYS A 56 -3.90 -5.68 0.19
CA CYS A 56 -4.43 -6.99 0.55
C CYS A 56 -5.29 -7.58 -0.58
N ALA A 57 -6.19 -6.76 -1.15
CA ALA A 57 -7.08 -7.19 -2.22
C ALA A 57 -6.30 -7.65 -3.45
N LEU A 58 -5.22 -6.96 -3.83
CA LEU A 58 -4.37 -7.36 -4.95
C LEU A 58 -3.44 -8.53 -4.59
N ALA A 59 -2.77 -8.49 -3.44
CA ALA A 59 -1.84 -9.53 -3.00
C ALA A 59 -2.51 -10.91 -2.88
N SER A 60 -3.77 -10.95 -2.42
CA SER A 60 -4.56 -12.19 -2.34
C SER A 60 -4.81 -12.85 -3.70
N ARG A 61 -4.70 -12.10 -4.81
CA ARG A 61 -4.85 -12.60 -6.18
C ARG A 61 -3.54 -13.14 -6.75
N TRP A 62 -2.43 -13.06 -6.02
CA TRP A 62 -1.12 -13.45 -6.54
C TRP A 62 -1.03 -14.97 -6.77
N ASN A 63 -0.83 -15.35 -8.03
CA ASN A 63 -0.50 -16.71 -8.41
C ASN A 63 1.02 -16.89 -8.43
N ARG A 64 1.53 -17.74 -7.52
CA ARG A 64 2.96 -18.01 -7.38
C ARG A 64 3.55 -18.81 -8.54
N GLU A 65 2.75 -19.63 -9.22
CA GLU A 65 3.20 -20.49 -10.31
C GLU A 65 3.39 -19.69 -11.59
N THR A 66 2.42 -18.84 -11.91
CA THR A 66 2.46 -18.00 -13.11
C THR A 66 3.16 -16.66 -12.88
N ARG A 67 3.40 -16.29 -11.62
CA ARG A 67 3.94 -14.98 -11.20
C ARG A 67 3.11 -13.82 -11.75
N THR A 68 1.79 -13.96 -11.68
CA THR A 68 0.81 -12.95 -12.12
C THR A 68 -0.34 -12.85 -11.13
N TYR A 69 -1.08 -11.75 -11.17
CA TYR A 69 -2.35 -11.63 -10.45
C TYR A 69 -3.47 -12.31 -11.26
N ASN A 70 -4.33 -13.06 -10.57
CA ASN A 70 -5.57 -13.57 -11.13
C ASN A 70 -6.57 -12.41 -11.30
N GLU A 71 -7.45 -12.52 -12.29
CA GLU A 71 -8.57 -11.59 -12.43
C GLU A 71 -9.53 -11.74 -11.25
N GLU A 72 -10.26 -10.65 -10.93
CA GLU A 72 -11.27 -10.67 -9.89
C GLU A 72 -12.34 -11.71 -10.26
N SER A 73 -12.59 -12.66 -9.36
CA SER A 73 -13.70 -13.58 -9.54
C SER A 73 -14.98 -12.75 -9.44
N ALA A 74 -15.68 -12.61 -10.57
CA ALA A 74 -16.95 -11.90 -10.66
C ALA A 74 -18.04 -12.53 -9.76
#